data_AF-A0A4Z2H5R7-F1
#
_entry.id   AF-A0A4Z2H5R7-F1
#
_cell.length_a   1.000
_cell.length_b   1.000
_cell.length_c   1.000
_cell.angle_alpha   90.00
_cell.angle_beta   90.00
_cell.angle_gamma   90.00
#
_symmetry.space_group_name_H-M   'P 1'
#
loop_
_entity.id
_entity.type
_entity.pdbx_description
1 polymer ?
#
loop_
_entity_poly.entity_id
_entity_poly.type
_entity_poly.pdbx_seq_one_letter_code
_entity_poly.pdbx_strand_id
1 'polypeptide(L)'
;MKVNPCCSYPCQTGVCERFGPESYRCDCSNTGFYGDSCEIQELWIRFRLSTKPRRPIVHYMMTHFQWFWDLINSCFLRKAIMYLILTIRDEILPSPPTYNNKYGYVNVESLHNISSTRLLPPIPEDCPLPMGSKGKPQLPDPGVLTERFFRRKTFRPDPQGSNLMFAFMTQHYTNQFFKMDHSVQGEIINIIIEEYMQHLTGYLVKLQFEPTLLFRTRFAYSNRIALEFAHLSHWHPMMPDSFLIDGDDIPYSQFMSNTSLLMHYGVEKLVEAFSHQPAGQIGGGHNSHADALKASEMIIRESRAMRMRPLNEYRKRFKLKPYTSFYELTGDVEMARGLEELYGDIDAVEFYPGLLLENTLPTSLFGESMLEMSASFSLIGLMGNPICSPAYWKPSTFGGETGFNIVKTSTLKKLVCLNTKWCPYVDFHVPRNEDGTNPEKSSTEL
;
A
#
# COMPACT_ATOMS: atom_id res chain seq x y z
N MET A 1 -3.11 18.17 -36.37
CA MET A 1 -2.58 18.74 -35.12
C MET A 1 -1.28 18.02 -34.77
N LYS A 2 -0.25 18.75 -34.35
CA LYS A 2 1.03 18.15 -33.91
C LYS A 2 0.82 17.54 -32.52
N VAL A 3 1.05 16.24 -32.38
CA VAL A 3 0.82 15.50 -31.13
C VAL A 3 2.05 15.62 -30.24
N ASN A 4 1.86 15.83 -28.94
CA ASN A 4 2.97 15.87 -27.99
C ASN A 4 3.68 14.51 -27.94
N PRO A 5 4.98 14.44 -28.27
CA PRO A 5 5.71 13.18 -28.35
C PRO A 5 5.83 12.44 -27.00
N CYS A 6 5.70 13.14 -25.87
CA CYS A 6 5.74 12.51 -24.55
C CYS A 6 4.42 11.80 -24.16
N CYS A 7 3.35 11.90 -24.97
CA CYS A 7 2.06 11.24 -24.73
C CYS A 7 2.09 9.72 -24.96
N SER A 8 3.11 9.20 -25.65
CA SER A 8 3.33 7.77 -25.81
C SER A 8 4.20 7.17 -24.71
N TYR A 9 4.65 7.99 -23.76
CA TYR A 9 5.57 7.60 -22.69
C TYR A 9 6.82 6.87 -23.23
N PRO A 10 7.59 7.50 -24.14
CA PRO A 10 8.66 6.80 -24.87
C PRO A 10 9.81 6.36 -23.96
N CYS A 11 10.14 7.15 -22.95
CA CYS A 11 11.24 6.88 -22.02
C CYS A 11 10.87 5.77 -21.04
N GLN A 12 11.58 4.63 -21.08
CA GLN A 12 11.26 3.47 -20.26
C GLN A 12 11.65 3.67 -18.79
N THR A 13 12.88 4.14 -18.54
CA THR A 13 13.43 4.33 -17.19
C THR A 13 13.84 5.76 -16.89
N GLY A 14 13.76 6.66 -17.87
CA GLY A 14 14.16 8.06 -17.78
C GLY A 14 13.00 9.06 -17.86
N VAL A 15 13.33 10.35 -17.93
CA VAL A 15 12.36 11.45 -17.98
C VAL A 15 12.22 11.95 -19.43
N CYS A 16 10.97 12.08 -19.91
CA CYS A 16 10.70 12.63 -21.24
C CYS A 16 10.75 14.15 -21.20
N GLU A 17 11.68 14.73 -21.94
CA GLU A 17 11.81 16.16 -22.15
C GLU A 17 11.39 16.52 -23.57
N ARG A 18 10.53 17.54 -23.68
CA ARG A 18 10.07 18.04 -24.97
C ARG A 18 11.09 19.00 -25.56
N PHE A 19 11.57 18.71 -26.77
CA PHE A 19 12.46 19.59 -27.53
C PHE A 19 11.71 20.11 -28.76
N GLY A 20 11.23 21.35 -28.70
CA GLY A 20 10.42 21.92 -29.79
C GLY A 20 9.04 21.26 -29.96
N PRO A 21 8.38 21.43 -31.11
CA PRO A 21 6.98 21.03 -31.28
C PRO A 21 6.78 19.51 -31.45
N GLU A 22 7.74 18.81 -32.06
CA GLU A 22 7.59 17.40 -32.50
C GLU A 22 8.66 16.44 -31.95
N SER A 23 9.79 16.94 -31.47
CA SER A 23 10.86 16.10 -30.94
C SER A 23 10.84 16.02 -29.42
N TYR A 24 11.40 14.93 -28.91
CA TYR A 24 11.64 14.71 -27.50
C TYR A 24 13.05 14.17 -27.31
N ARG A 25 13.51 14.20 -26.06
CA ARG A 25 14.71 13.51 -25.61
C ARG A 25 14.40 12.85 -24.28
N CYS A 26 14.94 11.66 -24.08
CA CYS A 26 14.90 11.02 -22.77
C CYS A 26 16.15 11.36 -21.98
N ASP A 27 15.97 11.94 -20.80
CA ASP A 27 17.05 12.04 -19.81
C ASP A 27 17.18 10.70 -19.08
N CYS A 28 18.26 9.97 -19.39
CA CYS A 28 18.58 8.67 -18.79
C CYS A 28 19.58 8.78 -17.62
N SER A 29 19.91 10.00 -17.18
CA SER A 29 20.90 10.23 -16.12
C SER A 29 20.61 9.45 -14.84
N ASN A 30 21.63 8.77 -14.30
CA ASN A 30 21.55 7.94 -13.09
C ASN A 30 20.50 6.81 -13.14
N THR A 31 20.01 6.43 -14.32
CA THR A 31 19.10 5.29 -14.46
C THR A 31 19.85 3.97 -14.60
N GLY A 32 21.11 4.00 -15.05
CA GLY A 32 21.90 2.83 -15.46
C GLY A 32 21.52 2.29 -16.85
N PHE A 33 20.80 3.10 -17.63
CA PHE A 33 20.40 2.83 -19.01
C PHE A 33 20.81 3.99 -19.92
N TYR A 34 20.97 3.70 -21.20
CA TYR A 34 21.25 4.67 -22.27
C TYR A 34 20.44 4.31 -23.54
N GLY A 35 20.62 5.07 -24.61
CA GLY A 35 19.81 4.96 -25.84
C GLY A 35 18.76 6.06 -25.93
N ASP A 36 18.03 6.12 -27.04
CA ASP A 36 17.10 7.21 -27.33
C ASP A 36 15.86 7.20 -26.40
N SER A 37 15.51 6.03 -25.88
CA SER A 37 14.38 5.78 -24.98
C SER A 37 14.79 5.22 -23.60
N CYS A 38 16.08 5.27 -23.27
CA CYS A 38 16.67 4.64 -22.07
C CYS A 38 16.45 3.11 -22.01
N GLU A 39 16.56 2.44 -23.15
CA GLU A 39 16.27 1.01 -23.33
C GLU A 39 17.50 0.11 -23.18
N ILE A 40 18.69 0.66 -23.42
CA ILE A 40 19.94 -0.11 -23.45
C ILE A 40 20.55 -0.14 -22.05
N GLN A 41 20.75 -1.33 -21.51
CA GLN A 41 21.31 -1.54 -20.18
C GLN A 41 22.83 -1.39 -20.17
N GLU A 42 23.37 -0.70 -19.16
CA GLU A 42 24.79 -0.79 -18.85
C GLU A 42 25.17 -2.23 -18.44
N LEU A 43 26.44 -2.61 -18.63
CA LEU A 43 26.93 -3.96 -18.38
C LEU A 43 26.63 -4.44 -16.94
N TRP A 44 26.82 -3.56 -15.96
CA TRP A 44 26.59 -3.89 -14.55
C TRP A 44 25.10 -4.06 -14.23
N ILE A 45 24.24 -3.22 -14.83
CA ILE A 45 22.79 -3.35 -14.71
C ILE A 45 22.31 -4.64 -15.36
N ARG A 46 22.84 -5.01 -16.52
CA ARG A 46 22.52 -6.28 -17.19
C ARG A 46 22.84 -7.48 -16.29
N PHE A 47 23.99 -7.47 -15.63
CA PHE A 47 24.35 -8.50 -14.66
C PHE A 47 23.42 -8.51 -13.43
N ARG A 48 23.16 -7.34 -12.83
CA ARG A 48 22.26 -7.19 -11.66
C ARG A 48 20.83 -7.65 -11.98
N LEU A 49 20.29 -7.31 -13.16
CA LEU A 49 18.95 -7.72 -13.58
C LEU A 49 18.88 -9.20 -13.94
N SER A 50 19.94 -9.78 -14.53
CA SER A 50 19.98 -11.21 -14.84
C SER A 50 20.04 -12.10 -13.59
N THR A 51 20.61 -11.59 -12.49
CA THR A 51 20.72 -12.31 -11.21
C THR A 51 19.54 -12.03 -10.28
N LYS A 52 18.75 -10.99 -10.55
CA LYS A 52 17.60 -10.62 -9.73
C LYS A 52 16.46 -11.62 -9.91
N PRO A 53 16.03 -12.34 -8.85
CA PRO A 53 14.87 -13.22 -8.94
C PRO A 53 13.61 -12.43 -9.27
N ARG A 54 12.69 -13.05 -10.01
CA ARG A 54 11.38 -12.46 -10.30
C ARG A 54 10.62 -12.23 -8.99
N ARG A 55 9.81 -11.16 -8.92
CA ARG A 55 9.06 -10.80 -7.71
C ARG A 55 8.14 -11.90 -7.17
N PRO A 56 7.41 -12.68 -7.99
CA PRO A 56 6.64 -13.81 -7.48
C PRO A 56 7.50 -14.89 -6.82
N ILE A 57 8.74 -15.10 -7.28
CA ILE A 57 9.69 -16.04 -6.67
C ILE A 57 10.16 -15.51 -5.31
N VAL A 58 10.43 -14.20 -5.21
CA VAL A 58 10.78 -13.56 -3.93
C VAL A 58 9.63 -13.68 -2.94
N HIS A 59 8.40 -13.39 -3.38
CA HIS A 59 7.21 -13.54 -2.53
C HIS A 59 7.04 -14.99 -2.06
N TYR A 60 7.17 -15.97 -2.96
CA TYR A 60 7.13 -17.40 -2.60
C TYR A 60 8.21 -17.75 -1.57
N MET A 61 9.45 -17.30 -1.76
CA MET A 61 10.54 -17.53 -0.81
C MET A 61 10.25 -16.89 0.55
N MET A 62 9.69 -15.68 0.59
CA MET A 62 9.38 -14.95 1.83
C MET A 62 8.17 -15.52 2.58
N THR A 63 7.31 -16.31 1.93
CA THR A 63 6.07 -16.87 2.52
C THR A 63 6.16 -18.37 2.79
N HIS A 64 7.19 -19.05 2.28
CA HIS A 64 7.40 -20.50 2.42
C HIS A 64 8.70 -20.79 3.19
N PHE A 65 8.88 -22.06 3.60
CA PHE A 65 10.06 -22.55 4.33
C PHE A 65 10.19 -22.02 5.77
N GLN A 66 9.17 -22.25 6.60
CA GLN A 66 9.13 -21.82 8.01
C GLN A 66 10.42 -22.09 8.79
N TRP A 67 10.93 -23.33 8.76
CA TRP A 67 12.14 -23.73 9.47
C TRP A 67 13.37 -22.88 9.11
N PHE A 68 13.49 -22.48 7.84
CA PHE A 68 14.60 -21.68 7.35
C PHE A 68 14.48 -20.25 7.88
N TRP A 69 13.27 -19.68 7.85
CA TRP A 69 13.03 -18.34 8.38
C TRP A 69 13.15 -18.29 9.90
N ASP A 70 12.76 -19.32 10.63
CA ASP A 70 12.95 -19.39 12.09
C ASP A 70 14.45 -19.35 12.48
N LEU A 71 15.31 -19.98 11.68
CA LEU A 71 16.76 -19.90 11.83
C LEU A 71 17.29 -18.49 11.51
N ILE A 72 16.85 -17.91 10.39
CA ILE A 72 17.26 -16.57 9.96
C ILE A 72 16.82 -15.50 10.95
N ASN A 73 15.59 -15.60 11.46
CA ASN A 73 14.99 -14.65 12.41
C ASN A 73 15.70 -14.65 13.77
N SER A 74 16.33 -15.76 14.13
CA SER A 74 17.09 -15.93 15.37
C SER A 74 18.56 -15.46 15.28
N CYS A 75 19.04 -15.06 14.10
CA CYS A 75 20.43 -14.67 13.89
C CYS A 75 20.59 -13.27 13.26
N PHE A 76 21.85 -12.84 13.06
CA PHE A 76 22.15 -11.51 12.52
C PHE A 76 21.66 -11.30 11.08
N LEU A 77 21.37 -12.38 10.33
CA LEU A 77 20.87 -12.29 8.95
C LEU A 77 19.52 -11.57 8.89
N ARG A 78 18.67 -11.65 9.94
CA ARG A 78 17.42 -10.86 10.02
C ARG A 78 17.69 -9.37 9.77
N LYS A 79 18.70 -8.80 10.44
CA LYS A 79 19.08 -7.38 10.28
C LYS A 79 19.63 -7.08 8.90
N ALA A 80 20.43 -7.98 8.33
CA ALA A 80 20.96 -7.84 6.98
C ALA A 80 19.85 -7.85 5.92
N ILE A 81 18.85 -8.72 6.08
CA ILE A 81 17.68 -8.77 5.19
C ILE A 81 16.81 -7.54 5.35
N MET A 82 16.55 -7.09 6.58
CA MET A 82 15.78 -5.86 6.83
C MET A 82 16.48 -4.64 6.20
N TYR A 83 17.79 -4.52 6.37
CA TYR A 83 18.59 -3.50 5.70
C TYR A 83 18.45 -3.54 4.17
N LEU A 84 18.49 -4.74 3.58
CA LEU A 84 18.31 -4.92 2.14
C LEU A 84 16.89 -4.52 1.69
N ILE A 85 15.85 -4.88 2.45
CA ILE A 85 14.46 -4.50 2.15
C ILE A 85 14.32 -2.97 2.13
N LEU A 86 14.87 -2.28 3.13
CA LEU A 86 14.79 -0.82 3.23
C LEU A 86 15.55 -0.14 2.09
N THR A 87 16.79 -0.53 1.83
CA THR A 87 17.63 0.10 0.79
C THR A 87 17.11 -0.11 -0.63
N ILE A 88 16.62 -1.32 -0.96
CA ILE A 88 16.02 -1.58 -2.28
C ILE A 88 14.75 -0.75 -2.50
N ARG A 89 13.97 -0.51 -1.44
CA ARG A 89 12.73 0.27 -1.54
C ARG A 89 12.99 1.77 -1.61
N ASP A 90 14.03 2.24 -0.94
CA ASP A 90 14.48 3.64 -1.00
C ASP A 90 14.89 4.04 -2.42
N GLU A 91 15.61 3.17 -3.15
CA GLU A 91 15.99 3.40 -4.56
C GLU A 91 14.80 3.70 -5.50
N ILE A 92 13.59 3.31 -5.11
CA ILE A 92 12.39 3.52 -5.93
C ILE A 92 11.84 4.94 -5.75
N LEU A 93 11.87 5.51 -4.55
CA LEU A 93 11.18 6.77 -4.25
C LEU A 93 12.16 7.95 -4.37
N PRO A 94 11.83 8.97 -5.18
CA PRO A 94 12.71 10.13 -5.31
C PRO A 94 12.65 10.96 -4.02
N SER A 95 13.83 11.21 -3.45
CA SER A 95 14.01 12.17 -2.38
C SER A 95 15.19 13.08 -2.73
N PRO A 96 14.99 14.41 -2.87
CA PRO A 96 13.78 15.18 -2.57
C PRO A 96 12.60 14.92 -3.54
N PRO A 97 11.36 15.33 -3.18
CA PRO A 97 10.19 15.18 -4.04
C PRO A 97 10.35 15.95 -5.36
N THR A 98 9.82 15.38 -6.45
CA THR A 98 10.04 15.88 -7.82
C THR A 98 8.84 16.65 -8.36
N TYR A 99 7.72 15.97 -8.57
CA TYR A 99 6.54 16.48 -9.28
C TYR A 99 5.38 16.77 -8.32
N ASN A 100 4.39 17.53 -8.78
CA ASN A 100 3.11 17.69 -8.09
C ASN A 100 1.95 17.74 -9.10
N ASN A 101 0.74 18.04 -8.64
CA ASN A 101 -0.46 18.07 -9.49
C ASN A 101 -0.40 19.14 -10.60
N LYS A 102 0.34 20.23 -10.37
CA LYS A 102 0.45 21.36 -11.29
C LYS A 102 1.64 21.25 -12.22
N TYR A 103 2.77 20.75 -11.72
CA TYR A 103 4.05 20.74 -12.43
C TYR A 103 4.54 19.31 -12.69
N GLY A 104 4.67 18.97 -13.98
CA GLY A 104 5.26 17.70 -14.44
C GLY A 104 6.79 17.74 -14.63
N TYR A 105 7.45 18.74 -14.06
CA TYR A 105 8.90 18.93 -14.08
C TYR A 105 9.38 19.43 -12.72
N VAL A 106 10.64 19.16 -12.39
CA VAL A 106 11.25 19.57 -11.11
C VAL A 106 11.37 21.10 -11.06
N ASN A 107 10.90 21.71 -9.98
CA ASN A 107 11.02 23.15 -9.76
C ASN A 107 11.00 23.49 -8.26
N VAL A 108 11.33 24.74 -7.94
CA VAL A 108 11.42 25.22 -6.55
C VAL A 108 10.05 25.22 -5.86
N GLU A 109 8.98 25.52 -6.58
CA GLU A 109 7.61 25.51 -6.04
C GLU A 109 7.18 24.09 -5.66
N SER A 110 7.45 23.08 -6.51
CA SER A 110 7.14 21.68 -6.18
C SER A 110 7.95 21.18 -4.98
N LEU A 111 9.15 21.72 -4.74
CA LEU A 111 9.96 21.41 -3.57
C LEU A 111 9.41 22.05 -2.29
N HIS A 112 9.06 23.33 -2.30
CA HIS A 112 8.63 24.05 -1.09
C HIS A 112 7.14 23.90 -0.77
N ASN A 113 6.29 23.78 -1.77
CA ASN A 113 4.86 23.63 -1.57
C ASN A 113 4.56 22.27 -0.94
N ILE A 114 3.84 22.28 0.19
CA ILE A 114 3.55 21.09 1.00
C ILE A 114 2.44 20.22 0.37
N SER A 115 1.85 20.66 -0.74
CA SER A 115 0.88 19.86 -1.52
C SER A 115 1.45 18.48 -1.88
N SER A 116 0.56 17.50 -2.11
CA SER A 116 0.95 16.13 -2.43
C SER A 116 1.97 16.06 -3.57
N THR A 117 3.02 15.27 -3.36
CA THR A 117 4.02 14.98 -4.40
C THR A 117 3.50 13.91 -5.34
N ARG A 118 4.21 13.69 -6.45
CA ARG A 118 3.92 12.62 -7.38
C ARG A 118 5.17 11.88 -7.82
N LEU A 119 5.02 10.57 -8.01
CA LEU A 119 6.10 9.72 -8.50
C LEU A 119 6.26 9.84 -10.02
N LEU A 120 5.13 9.90 -10.74
CA LEU A 120 5.09 10.12 -12.18
C LEU A 120 4.43 11.47 -12.49
N PRO A 121 4.92 12.21 -13.50
CA PRO A 121 4.31 13.48 -13.85
C PRO A 121 2.92 13.25 -14.47
N PRO A 122 2.01 14.24 -14.37
CA PRO A 122 0.69 14.16 -14.98
C PRO A 122 0.74 13.87 -16.47
N ILE A 123 -0.30 13.24 -16.99
CA ILE A 123 -0.51 13.08 -18.44
C ILE A 123 -0.59 14.48 -19.07
N PRO A 124 0.22 14.83 -20.08
CA PRO A 124 0.15 16.15 -20.72
C PRO A 124 -1.27 16.50 -21.20
N GLU A 125 -1.67 17.76 -21.06
CA GLU A 125 -3.02 18.21 -21.41
C GLU A 125 -3.26 18.20 -22.93
N ASP A 126 -2.19 18.27 -23.73
CA ASP A 126 -2.20 18.24 -25.19
C ASP A 126 -2.09 16.82 -25.77
N CYS A 127 -2.37 15.79 -24.97
CA CYS A 127 -2.47 14.41 -25.44
C CYS A 127 -3.77 14.14 -26.22
N PRO A 128 -3.72 13.27 -27.25
CA PRO A 128 -4.88 12.98 -28.09
C PRO A 128 -5.95 12.16 -27.35
N LEU A 129 -5.55 11.38 -26.34
CA LEU A 129 -6.44 10.54 -25.55
C LEU A 129 -6.24 10.80 -24.05
N PRO A 130 -7.25 10.50 -23.20
CA PRO A 130 -7.17 10.73 -21.75
C PRO A 130 -6.02 9.99 -21.06
N MET A 131 -5.58 8.87 -21.64
CA MET A 131 -4.50 8.01 -21.13
C MET A 131 -3.20 8.14 -21.95
N GLY A 132 -2.99 9.31 -22.57
CA GLY A 132 -1.84 9.57 -23.43
C GLY A 132 -2.14 9.26 -24.89
N SER A 133 -1.73 8.08 -25.36
CA SER A 133 -1.85 7.67 -26.78
C SER A 133 -2.59 6.35 -27.01
N LYS A 134 -3.05 5.70 -25.94
CA LYS A 134 -3.74 4.39 -25.97
C LYS A 134 -5.15 4.47 -25.39
N GLY A 135 -5.96 3.47 -25.71
CA GLY A 135 -7.34 3.35 -25.24
C GLY A 135 -8.35 4.16 -26.06
N LYS A 136 -9.50 4.44 -25.45
CA LYS A 136 -10.62 5.15 -26.08
C LYS A 136 -10.61 6.65 -25.82
N PRO A 137 -11.25 7.47 -26.68
CA PRO A 137 -11.37 8.92 -26.48
C PRO A 137 -12.11 9.31 -25.20
N GLN A 138 -13.05 8.48 -24.75
CA GLN A 138 -13.79 8.67 -23.50
C GLN A 138 -13.48 7.50 -22.57
N LEU A 139 -13.06 7.83 -21.34
CA LEU A 139 -12.88 6.82 -20.29
C LEU A 139 -14.23 6.25 -19.83
N PRO A 140 -14.25 5.02 -19.30
CA PRO A 140 -15.48 4.39 -18.82
C PRO A 140 -16.18 5.26 -17.77
N ASP A 141 -17.51 5.23 -17.69
CA ASP A 141 -18.19 5.94 -16.60
C ASP A 141 -17.78 5.34 -15.24
N PRO A 142 -17.34 6.17 -14.27
CA PRO A 142 -16.91 5.68 -12.96
C PRO A 142 -17.99 4.87 -12.23
N GLY A 143 -19.27 5.25 -12.33
CA GLY A 143 -20.38 4.54 -11.70
C GLY A 143 -20.63 3.17 -12.34
N VAL A 144 -20.56 3.09 -13.67
CA VAL A 144 -20.61 1.79 -14.38
C VAL A 144 -19.45 0.89 -13.96
N LEU A 145 -18.25 1.45 -13.78
CA LEU A 145 -17.06 0.69 -13.41
C LEU A 145 -17.18 0.14 -11.97
N THR A 146 -17.58 0.98 -11.01
CA THR A 146 -17.75 0.55 -9.62
C THR A 146 -18.89 -0.46 -9.47
N GLU A 147 -20.03 -0.24 -10.13
CA GLU A 147 -21.17 -1.17 -10.08
C GLU A 147 -20.87 -2.51 -10.77
N ARG A 148 -20.20 -2.50 -11.93
CA ARG A 148 -19.92 -3.73 -12.68
C ARG A 148 -18.77 -4.55 -12.10
N PHE A 149 -17.73 -3.91 -11.55
CA PHE A 149 -16.50 -4.61 -11.15
C PHE A 149 -16.14 -4.49 -9.67
N PHE A 150 -16.65 -3.52 -8.91
CA PHE A 150 -16.30 -3.38 -7.49
C PHE A 150 -17.40 -3.87 -6.57
N ARG A 151 -18.68 -3.66 -6.92
CA ARG A 151 -19.83 -4.06 -6.10
C ARG A 151 -19.70 -5.51 -5.63
N ARG A 152 -19.79 -5.68 -4.31
CA ARG A 152 -19.82 -6.97 -3.64
C ARG A 152 -21.03 -7.78 -4.11
N LYS A 153 -20.76 -9.00 -4.56
CA LYS A 153 -21.81 -10.01 -4.83
C LYS A 153 -21.99 -10.91 -3.62
N THR A 154 -20.87 -11.35 -3.05
CA THR A 154 -20.80 -12.16 -1.84
C THR A 154 -19.57 -11.70 -1.09
N PHE A 155 -19.68 -11.56 0.23
CA PHE A 155 -18.55 -11.19 1.06
C PHE A 155 -17.44 -12.23 0.94
N ARG A 156 -16.27 -11.80 0.49
CA ARG A 156 -15.07 -12.63 0.46
C ARG A 156 -14.17 -12.19 1.62
N PRO A 157 -14.09 -12.98 2.71
CA PRO A 157 -13.19 -12.66 3.80
C PRO A 157 -11.73 -12.73 3.30
N ASP A 158 -10.86 -11.96 3.93
CA ASP A 158 -9.44 -12.02 3.63
C ASP A 158 -8.86 -13.41 3.97
N PRO A 159 -8.19 -14.09 3.02
CA PRO A 159 -7.58 -15.40 3.27
C PRO A 159 -6.42 -15.38 4.28
N GLN A 160 -5.80 -14.23 4.57
CA GLN A 160 -4.81 -14.12 5.66
C GLN A 160 -5.45 -14.03 7.05
N GLY A 161 -6.76 -13.89 7.12
CA GLY A 161 -7.48 -13.78 8.39
C GLY A 161 -7.40 -12.37 8.99
N SER A 162 -7.23 -11.32 8.20
CA SER A 162 -7.35 -9.94 8.69
C SER A 162 -8.71 -9.70 9.34
N ASN A 163 -8.72 -8.90 10.40
CA ASN A 163 -9.93 -8.50 11.11
C ASN A 163 -10.23 -7.00 10.93
N LEU A 164 -11.34 -6.53 11.51
CA LEU A 164 -11.70 -5.11 11.46
C LEU A 164 -10.77 -4.21 12.26
N MET A 165 -10.09 -4.74 13.29
CA MET A 165 -9.06 -3.98 14.01
C MET A 165 -7.92 -3.58 13.07
N PHE A 166 -7.49 -4.49 12.18
CA PHE A 166 -6.55 -4.20 11.11
C PHE A 166 -7.12 -3.16 10.12
N ALA A 167 -8.39 -3.31 9.71
CA ALA A 167 -9.04 -2.37 8.80
C ALA A 167 -9.13 -0.94 9.35
N PHE A 168 -9.55 -0.76 10.61
CA PHE A 168 -9.66 0.55 11.22
C PHE A 168 -8.30 1.15 11.57
N MET A 169 -7.31 0.34 11.95
CA MET A 169 -5.94 0.81 12.14
C MET A 169 -5.35 1.36 10.85
N THR A 170 -5.61 0.70 9.71
CA THR A 170 -5.26 1.19 8.37
C THR A 170 -5.75 2.62 8.18
N GLN A 171 -7.07 2.82 8.34
CA GLN A 171 -7.74 4.09 8.10
C GLN A 171 -7.28 5.19 9.08
N HIS A 172 -7.00 4.83 10.33
CA HIS A 172 -6.53 5.76 11.33
C HIS A 172 -5.12 6.26 11.00
N TYR A 173 -4.21 5.33 10.70
CA TYR A 173 -2.81 5.64 10.38
C TYR A 173 -2.67 6.48 9.10
N THR A 174 -3.36 6.12 8.02
CA THR A 174 -3.25 6.83 6.74
C THR A 174 -3.65 8.31 6.84
N ASN A 175 -4.48 8.66 7.83
CA ASN A 175 -4.97 10.01 8.06
C ASN A 175 -4.11 10.80 9.08
N GLN A 176 -3.12 10.17 9.72
CA GLN A 176 -2.33 10.77 10.80
C GLN A 176 -0.85 10.88 10.44
N PHE A 177 -0.49 11.97 9.77
CA PHE A 177 0.93 12.25 9.49
C PHE A 177 1.47 13.52 10.16
N PHE A 178 0.67 14.28 10.91
CA PHE A 178 1.16 15.50 11.55
C PHE A 178 0.50 15.79 12.91
N LYS A 179 1.35 16.09 13.91
CA LYS A 179 1.08 16.67 15.26
C LYS A 179 0.99 15.72 16.47
N MET A 180 1.74 14.60 16.52
CA MET A 180 1.86 13.79 17.74
C MET A 180 3.20 13.99 18.48
N ASP A 181 3.25 13.64 19.77
CA ASP A 181 4.50 13.58 20.53
C ASP A 181 5.49 12.55 19.93
N HIS A 182 6.80 12.81 20.04
CA HIS A 182 7.81 11.91 19.45
C HIS A 182 7.76 10.48 20.01
N SER A 183 7.38 10.31 21.28
CA SER A 183 7.27 8.99 21.91
C SER A 183 6.11 8.20 21.30
N VAL A 184 4.95 8.84 21.18
CA VAL A 184 3.76 8.23 20.55
C VAL A 184 4.02 7.92 19.08
N GLN A 185 4.71 8.81 18.35
CA GLN A 185 5.13 8.53 16.98
C GLN A 185 6.04 7.29 16.91
N GLY A 186 7.02 7.16 17.81
CA GLY A 186 7.90 6.01 17.87
C GLY A 186 7.15 4.71 18.11
N GLU A 187 6.22 4.70 19.06
CA GLU A 187 5.38 3.53 19.37
C GLU A 187 4.52 3.12 18.17
N ILE A 188 3.85 4.07 17.54
CA ILE A 188 3.00 3.81 16.36
C ILE A 188 3.84 3.26 15.21
N ILE A 189 5.00 3.86 14.91
CA ILE A 189 5.87 3.38 13.83
C ILE A 189 6.35 1.95 14.11
N ASN A 190 6.72 1.65 15.36
CA ASN A 190 7.13 0.31 15.76
C ASN A 190 6.01 -0.72 15.54
N ILE A 191 4.80 -0.45 16.06
CA ILE A 191 3.63 -1.32 15.88
C ILE A 191 3.31 -1.50 14.39
N ILE A 192 3.43 -0.44 13.60
CA ILE A 192 3.13 -0.52 12.16
C ILE A 192 4.15 -1.40 11.44
N ILE A 193 5.45 -1.26 11.72
CA ILE A 193 6.47 -2.04 11.03
C ILE A 193 6.47 -3.50 11.48
N GLU A 194 6.39 -3.75 12.79
CA GLU A 194 6.60 -5.09 13.35
C GLU A 194 5.33 -5.93 13.43
N GLU A 195 4.14 -5.34 13.52
CA GLU A 195 2.87 -6.08 13.59
C GLU A 195 2.00 -5.87 12.35
N TYR A 196 1.71 -4.61 12.01
CA TYR A 196 0.77 -4.32 10.92
C TYR A 196 1.32 -4.68 9.54
N MET A 197 2.54 -4.25 9.20
CA MET A 197 3.21 -4.61 7.94
C MET A 197 3.59 -6.09 7.91
N GLN A 198 3.92 -6.67 9.06
CA GLN A 198 4.17 -8.10 9.18
C GLN A 198 2.93 -8.90 8.78
N HIS A 199 1.77 -8.53 9.32
CA HIS A 199 0.48 -9.09 8.96
C HIS A 199 0.18 -8.86 7.48
N LEU A 200 0.20 -7.59 7.02
CA LEU A 200 -0.14 -7.22 5.65
C LEU A 200 0.66 -7.97 4.57
N THR A 201 1.96 -8.19 4.81
CA THR A 201 2.84 -8.84 3.84
C THR A 201 2.74 -10.36 3.88
N GLY A 202 2.29 -10.94 4.99
CA GLY A 202 2.29 -12.39 5.22
C GLY A 202 3.69 -13.02 5.20
N TYR A 203 4.75 -12.23 5.34
CA TYR A 203 6.11 -12.73 5.27
C TYR A 203 6.51 -13.51 6.53
N LEU A 204 7.39 -14.49 6.35
CA LEU A 204 7.97 -15.28 7.43
C LEU A 204 9.23 -14.63 8.00
N VAL A 205 9.89 -13.75 7.25
CA VAL A 205 10.92 -12.87 7.82
C VAL A 205 10.27 -11.91 8.79
N LYS A 206 10.78 -11.85 10.02
CA LYS A 206 10.30 -10.91 11.03
C LYS A 206 10.84 -9.52 10.71
N LEU A 207 9.97 -8.62 10.27
CA LEU A 207 10.27 -7.21 10.11
C LEU A 207 10.73 -6.63 11.45
N GLN A 208 11.59 -5.62 11.39
CA GLN A 208 12.16 -5.02 12.60
C GLN A 208 12.25 -3.51 12.44
N PHE A 209 11.72 -2.78 13.43
CA PHE A 209 11.93 -1.33 13.50
C PHE A 209 13.27 -1.03 14.17
N GLU A 210 14.29 -0.81 13.34
CA GLU A 210 15.64 -0.49 13.79
C GLU A 210 16.24 0.63 12.92
N PRO A 211 16.03 1.90 13.29
CA PRO A 211 16.57 3.06 12.56
C PRO A 211 18.09 3.03 12.37
N THR A 212 18.82 2.40 13.29
CA THR A 212 20.29 2.32 13.24
C THR A 212 20.82 1.61 11.99
N LEU A 213 20.00 0.77 11.33
CA LEU A 213 20.34 0.11 10.07
C LEU A 213 20.64 1.12 8.95
N LEU A 214 20.00 2.29 8.95
CA LEU A 214 20.13 3.30 7.89
C LEU A 214 21.15 4.40 8.21
N PHE A 215 21.80 4.38 9.37
CA PHE A 215 22.70 5.47 9.79
C PHE A 215 23.95 5.61 8.92
N ARG A 216 24.36 4.53 8.25
CA ARG A 216 25.52 4.51 7.35
C ARG A 216 25.14 4.58 5.88
N THR A 217 23.84 4.77 5.58
CA THR A 217 23.33 4.90 4.22
C THR A 217 23.02 6.35 3.88
N ARG A 218 23.02 6.67 2.59
CA ARG A 218 22.53 7.95 2.08
C ARG A 218 21.00 7.91 2.03
N PHE A 219 20.37 8.01 3.20
CA PHE A 219 18.93 7.97 3.36
C PHE A 219 18.40 9.35 3.74
N ALA A 220 17.31 9.77 3.11
CA ALA A 220 16.69 11.06 3.39
C ALA A 220 15.60 10.91 4.46
N TYR A 221 15.82 11.50 5.64
CA TYR A 221 14.84 11.57 6.72
C TYR A 221 13.82 12.69 6.49
N SER A 222 13.13 12.60 5.36
CA SER A 222 12.03 13.48 4.98
C SER A 222 11.05 12.68 4.13
N ASN A 223 9.76 12.80 4.43
CA ASN A 223 8.71 12.16 3.67
C ASN A 223 7.68 13.19 3.21
N ARG A 224 7.26 13.07 1.95
CA ARG A 224 6.09 13.76 1.40
C ARG A 224 5.16 12.73 0.80
N ILE A 225 3.92 12.74 1.27
CA ILE A 225 2.91 11.78 0.83
C ILE A 225 2.65 11.98 -0.66
N ALA A 226 2.83 10.91 -1.42
CA ALA A 226 2.54 10.89 -2.83
C ALA A 226 1.04 10.76 -3.07
N LEU A 227 0.52 11.43 -4.09
CA LEU A 227 -0.88 11.27 -4.53
C LEU A 227 -1.19 9.79 -4.81
N GLU A 228 -0.26 9.08 -5.44
CA GLU A 228 -0.37 7.65 -5.69
C GLU A 228 -0.62 6.86 -4.39
N PHE A 229 0.10 7.21 -3.32
CA PHE A 229 -0.07 6.57 -2.01
C PHE A 229 -1.43 6.88 -1.39
N ALA A 230 -1.93 8.10 -1.56
CA ALA A 230 -3.29 8.43 -1.14
C ALA A 230 -4.33 7.56 -1.86
N HIS A 231 -4.24 7.45 -3.20
CA HIS A 231 -5.17 6.63 -3.98
C HIS A 231 -5.10 5.15 -3.63
N LEU A 232 -3.89 4.58 -3.51
CA LEU A 232 -3.72 3.15 -3.25
C LEU A 232 -4.15 2.74 -1.84
N SER A 233 -4.23 3.68 -0.88
CA SER A 233 -4.62 3.41 0.52
C SER A 233 -6.14 3.31 0.74
N HIS A 234 -6.96 3.40 -0.31
CA HIS A 234 -8.42 3.34 -0.19
C HIS A 234 -8.95 1.89 -0.26
N TRP A 235 -8.80 1.16 0.85
CA TRP A 235 -9.13 -0.26 0.99
C TRP A 235 -10.56 -0.53 1.47
N HIS A 236 -11.53 0.15 0.87
CA HIS A 236 -12.95 -0.02 1.17
C HIS A 236 -13.49 -1.47 1.14
N PRO A 237 -12.98 -2.40 0.31
CA PRO A 237 -13.45 -3.80 0.34
C PRO A 237 -13.28 -4.51 1.69
N MET A 238 -12.41 -4.00 2.57
CA MET A 238 -12.21 -4.57 3.91
C MET A 238 -13.43 -4.47 4.81
N MET A 239 -14.28 -3.48 4.58
CA MET A 239 -15.43 -3.23 5.43
C MET A 239 -16.46 -4.37 5.28
N PRO A 240 -17.09 -4.86 6.35
CA PRO A 240 -17.99 -6.01 6.32
C PRO A 240 -19.35 -5.65 5.69
N ASP A 241 -20.34 -6.54 5.74
CA ASP A 241 -21.73 -6.19 5.38
C ASP A 241 -22.47 -5.47 6.55
N SER A 242 -22.07 -5.77 7.78
CA SER A 242 -22.54 -5.14 9.02
C SER A 242 -21.49 -5.30 10.12
N PHE A 243 -21.61 -4.57 11.24
CA PHE A 243 -20.65 -4.57 12.34
C PHE A 243 -21.22 -5.33 13.54
N LEU A 244 -20.59 -6.43 13.92
CA LEU A 244 -21.04 -7.28 15.03
C LEU A 244 -20.35 -6.83 16.31
N ILE A 245 -21.10 -6.29 17.27
CA ILE A 245 -20.55 -5.71 18.50
C ILE A 245 -21.34 -6.21 19.70
N ASP A 246 -20.70 -6.98 20.59
CA ASP A 246 -21.33 -7.48 21.84
C ASP A 246 -22.64 -8.27 21.61
N GLY A 247 -22.75 -8.95 20.46
CA GLY A 247 -23.94 -9.69 20.05
C GLY A 247 -24.96 -8.89 19.22
N ASP A 248 -24.80 -7.57 19.13
CA ASP A 248 -25.62 -6.71 18.28
C ASP A 248 -25.10 -6.69 16.84
N ASP A 249 -26.02 -6.76 15.88
CA ASP A 249 -25.72 -6.62 14.45
C ASP A 249 -26.04 -5.19 13.97
N ILE A 250 -24.99 -4.38 13.81
CA ILE A 250 -25.11 -2.95 13.54
C ILE A 250 -24.96 -2.70 12.02
N PRO A 251 -26.02 -2.28 11.31
CA PRO A 251 -25.93 -1.95 9.90
C PRO A 251 -25.16 -0.64 9.67
N TYR A 252 -24.66 -0.44 8.45
CA TYR A 252 -23.91 0.76 8.07
C TYR A 252 -24.61 2.08 8.41
N SER A 253 -25.93 2.16 8.21
CA SER A 253 -26.71 3.37 8.51
C SER A 253 -26.70 3.76 9.98
N GLN A 254 -26.45 2.80 10.88
CA GLN A 254 -26.35 3.03 12.33
C GLN A 254 -24.90 3.15 12.80
N PHE A 255 -23.95 2.56 12.07
CA PHE A 255 -22.52 2.67 12.38
C PHE A 255 -21.94 4.03 11.94
N MET A 256 -22.29 4.46 10.73
CA MET A 256 -21.77 5.69 10.13
C MET A 256 -22.27 6.93 10.88
N SER A 257 -21.33 7.82 11.23
CA SER A 257 -21.61 9.10 11.92
C SER A 257 -22.27 8.97 13.30
N ASN A 258 -22.28 7.78 13.90
CA ASN A 258 -22.84 7.57 15.23
C ASN A 258 -21.81 7.88 16.32
N THR A 259 -22.07 8.97 17.05
CA THR A 259 -21.19 9.45 18.12
C THR A 259 -21.39 8.73 19.46
N SER A 260 -22.41 7.89 19.57
CA SER A 260 -22.79 7.24 20.83
C SER A 260 -22.23 5.83 21.00
N LEU A 261 -21.92 5.11 19.90
CA LEU A 261 -21.46 3.71 19.93
C LEU A 261 -20.23 3.52 20.81
N LEU A 262 -19.23 4.39 20.68
CA LEU A 262 -18.01 4.36 21.48
C LEU A 262 -18.30 4.48 22.98
N MET A 263 -19.23 5.37 23.34
CA MET A 263 -19.60 5.59 24.74
C MET A 263 -20.51 4.50 25.28
N HIS A 264 -21.31 3.87 24.41
CA HIS A 264 -22.24 2.81 24.77
C HIS A 264 -21.51 1.49 25.09
N TYR A 265 -20.68 1.01 24.17
CA TYR A 265 -19.97 -0.28 24.34
C TYR A 265 -18.65 -0.13 25.12
N GLY A 266 -18.00 1.03 25.03
CA GLY A 266 -16.65 1.24 25.53
C GLY A 266 -15.57 0.74 24.57
N VAL A 267 -14.32 1.13 24.83
CA VAL A 267 -13.17 0.79 23.97
C VAL A 267 -12.94 -0.72 23.97
N GLU A 268 -13.06 -1.36 25.12
CA GLU A 268 -12.69 -2.76 25.29
C GLU A 268 -13.56 -3.70 24.45
N LYS A 269 -14.89 -3.52 24.51
CA LYS A 269 -15.83 -4.31 23.71
C LYS A 269 -15.70 -4.06 22.22
N LEU A 270 -15.41 -2.82 21.83
CA LEU A 270 -15.17 -2.49 20.41
C LEU A 270 -13.89 -3.15 19.89
N VAL A 271 -12.80 -3.08 20.65
CA VAL A 271 -11.55 -3.76 20.26
C VAL A 271 -11.77 -5.27 20.17
N GLU A 272 -12.42 -5.87 21.16
CA GLU A 272 -12.73 -7.30 21.14
C GLU A 272 -13.55 -7.68 19.90
N ALA A 273 -14.67 -6.98 19.65
CA ALA A 273 -15.52 -7.19 18.49
C ALA A 273 -14.75 -7.07 17.16
N PHE A 274 -13.98 -5.99 17.00
CA PHE A 274 -13.23 -5.73 15.78
C PHE A 274 -12.06 -6.68 15.58
N SER A 275 -11.48 -7.22 16.65
CA SER A 275 -10.42 -8.23 16.54
C SER A 275 -10.94 -9.62 16.20
N HIS A 276 -12.22 -9.91 16.47
CA HIS A 276 -12.86 -11.18 16.11
C HIS A 276 -13.49 -11.16 14.71
N GLN A 277 -14.06 -10.03 14.29
CA GLN A 277 -14.78 -9.96 13.03
C GLN A 277 -13.82 -9.91 11.83
N PRO A 278 -13.95 -10.82 10.84
CA PRO A 278 -13.08 -10.83 9.68
C PRO A 278 -13.32 -9.62 8.76
N ALA A 279 -12.24 -9.09 8.20
CA ALA A 279 -12.25 -8.09 7.15
C ALA A 279 -12.34 -8.73 5.76
N GLY A 280 -12.80 -7.96 4.78
CA GLY A 280 -12.88 -8.39 3.39
C GLY A 280 -11.54 -8.34 2.65
N GLN A 281 -11.37 -9.22 1.67
CA GLN A 281 -10.25 -9.19 0.72
C GLN A 281 -10.28 -7.92 -0.16
N ILE A 282 -9.12 -7.31 -0.39
CA ILE A 282 -9.00 -6.03 -1.12
C ILE A 282 -8.98 -6.22 -2.64
N GLY A 283 -8.09 -7.07 -3.14
CA GLY A 283 -7.91 -7.32 -4.58
C GLY A 283 -8.90 -8.34 -5.16
N GLY A 284 -8.87 -8.51 -6.48
CA GLY A 284 -9.69 -9.47 -7.22
C GLY A 284 -11.13 -9.02 -7.50
N GLY A 285 -11.45 -7.73 -7.36
CA GLY A 285 -12.77 -7.16 -7.70
C GLY A 285 -13.97 -7.67 -6.88
N HIS A 286 -15.18 -7.21 -7.18
CA HIS A 286 -16.47 -7.68 -6.63
C HIS A 286 -16.54 -7.90 -5.11
N ASN A 287 -15.92 -7.02 -4.31
CA ASN A 287 -15.94 -7.14 -2.85
C ASN A 287 -16.15 -5.83 -2.09
N SER A 288 -16.48 -4.72 -2.75
CA SER A 288 -16.82 -3.45 -2.09
C SER A 288 -18.29 -3.40 -1.67
N HIS A 289 -18.55 -3.08 -0.40
CA HIS A 289 -19.91 -2.84 0.09
C HIS A 289 -20.60 -1.69 -0.67
N ALA A 290 -21.92 -1.74 -0.81
CA ALA A 290 -22.69 -0.78 -1.61
C ALA A 290 -22.49 0.67 -1.15
N ASP A 291 -22.46 0.91 0.17
CA ASP A 291 -22.25 2.26 0.74
C ASP A 291 -20.86 2.83 0.45
N ALA A 292 -19.87 1.99 0.14
CA ALA A 292 -18.52 2.43 -0.18
C ALA A 292 -18.29 2.69 -1.67
N LEU A 293 -19.21 2.30 -2.56
CA LEU A 293 -19.04 2.45 -4.01
C LEU A 293 -18.92 3.92 -4.43
N LYS A 294 -19.65 4.82 -3.76
CA LYS A 294 -19.56 6.25 -4.01
C LYS A 294 -18.16 6.80 -3.71
N ALA A 295 -17.49 6.31 -2.66
CA ALA A 295 -16.12 6.69 -2.35
C ALA A 295 -15.16 6.23 -3.46
N SER A 296 -15.29 4.98 -3.92
CA SER A 296 -14.52 4.48 -5.08
C SER A 296 -14.76 5.29 -6.35
N GLU A 297 -16.00 5.70 -6.61
CA GLU A 297 -16.34 6.54 -7.77
C GLU A 297 -15.64 7.90 -7.70
N MET A 298 -15.65 8.54 -6.52
CA MET A 298 -14.98 9.81 -6.29
C MET A 298 -13.47 9.71 -6.50
N ILE A 299 -12.82 8.63 -6.06
CA ILE A 299 -11.38 8.41 -6.24
C ILE A 299 -11.03 8.26 -7.73
N ILE A 300 -11.87 7.58 -8.51
CA ILE A 300 -11.67 7.46 -9.96
C ILE A 300 -11.80 8.85 -10.61
N ARG A 301 -12.82 9.63 -10.24
CA ARG A 301 -13.00 11.00 -10.75
C ARG A 301 -11.82 11.91 -10.39
N GLU A 302 -11.33 11.83 -9.16
CA GLU A 302 -10.14 12.57 -8.70
C GLU A 302 -8.89 12.14 -9.47
N SER A 303 -8.69 10.83 -9.68
CA SER A 303 -7.54 10.29 -10.42
C SER A 303 -7.46 10.87 -11.85
N ARG A 304 -8.62 11.00 -12.50
CA ARG A 304 -8.76 11.63 -13.82
C ARG A 304 -8.52 13.14 -13.78
N ALA A 305 -9.07 13.84 -12.79
CA ALA A 305 -8.84 15.28 -12.61
C ALA A 305 -7.34 15.59 -12.37
N MET A 306 -6.66 14.71 -11.63
CA MET A 306 -5.22 14.79 -11.38
C MET A 306 -4.37 14.24 -12.53
N ARG A 307 -4.98 13.73 -13.62
CA ARG A 307 -4.28 13.18 -14.78
C ARG A 307 -3.23 12.13 -14.38
N MET A 308 -3.63 11.17 -13.55
CA MET A 308 -2.77 10.03 -13.22
C MET A 308 -2.50 9.19 -14.47
N ARG A 309 -1.26 8.67 -14.57
CA ARG A 309 -0.89 7.79 -15.69
C ARG A 309 -1.54 6.40 -15.58
N PRO A 310 -1.59 5.62 -16.67
CA PRO A 310 -2.11 4.25 -16.63
C PRO A 310 -1.35 3.35 -15.66
N LEU A 311 -2.00 2.27 -15.19
CA LEU A 311 -1.41 1.28 -14.28
C LEU A 311 -0.05 0.76 -14.78
N ASN A 312 0.06 0.45 -16.07
CA ASN A 312 1.28 -0.11 -16.65
C ASN A 312 2.48 0.83 -16.56
N GLU A 313 2.27 2.15 -16.59
CA GLU A 313 3.33 3.13 -16.38
C GLU A 313 3.84 3.10 -14.93
N TYR A 314 2.93 2.95 -13.96
CA TYR A 314 3.29 2.74 -12.58
C TYR A 314 3.99 1.39 -12.35
N ARG A 315 3.53 0.30 -12.99
CA ARG A 315 4.22 -1.00 -12.94
C ARG A 315 5.66 -0.88 -13.43
N LYS A 316 5.91 -0.25 -14.59
CA LYS A 316 7.27 0.03 -15.09
C LYS A 316 8.09 0.85 -14.08
N ARG A 317 7.50 1.89 -13.48
CA ARG A 317 8.17 2.75 -12.49
C ARG A 317 8.61 2.00 -11.23
N PHE A 318 7.85 0.98 -10.81
CA PHE A 318 8.18 0.08 -9.69
C PHE A 318 8.97 -1.17 -10.12
N LYS A 319 9.45 -1.20 -11.39
CA LYS A 319 10.22 -2.32 -11.98
C LYS A 319 9.43 -3.64 -12.01
N LEU A 320 8.12 -3.54 -12.18
CA LEU A 320 7.22 -4.65 -12.47
C LEU A 320 6.98 -4.75 -13.97
N LYS A 321 6.70 -5.97 -14.45
CA LYS A 321 6.38 -6.21 -15.85
C LYS A 321 4.98 -5.63 -16.15
N PRO A 322 4.81 -4.76 -17.16
CA PRO A 322 3.47 -4.30 -17.55
C PRO A 322 2.61 -5.48 -17.99
N TYR A 323 1.31 -5.39 -17.73
CA TYR A 323 0.34 -6.37 -18.19
C TYR A 323 0.17 -6.30 -19.70
N THR A 324 0.09 -7.46 -20.33
CA THR A 324 -0.06 -7.60 -21.79
C THR A 324 -1.49 -7.89 -22.22
N SER A 325 -2.36 -8.27 -21.29
CA SER A 325 -3.79 -8.48 -21.52
C SER A 325 -4.61 -8.25 -20.25
N PHE A 326 -5.91 -8.02 -20.42
CA PHE A 326 -6.85 -7.91 -19.30
C PHE A 326 -6.99 -9.23 -18.51
N TYR A 327 -6.77 -10.38 -19.15
CA TYR A 327 -6.76 -11.67 -18.49
C TYR A 327 -5.53 -11.86 -17.60
N GLU A 328 -4.33 -11.41 -18.03
CA GLU A 328 -3.12 -11.42 -17.19
C GLU A 328 -3.31 -10.54 -15.95
N LEU A 329 -4.04 -9.41 -16.06
CA LEU A 329 -4.38 -8.54 -14.93
C LEU A 329 -5.35 -9.20 -13.95
N THR A 330 -6.47 -9.74 -14.44
CA THR A 330 -7.62 -10.13 -13.60
C THR A 330 -7.63 -11.60 -13.19
N GLY A 331 -7.03 -12.48 -14.00
CA GLY A 331 -7.19 -13.93 -13.84
C GLY A 331 -8.62 -14.45 -14.09
N ASP A 332 -9.54 -13.60 -14.55
CA ASP A 332 -10.97 -13.91 -14.73
C ASP A 332 -11.43 -13.49 -16.14
N VAL A 333 -12.01 -14.44 -16.88
CA VAL A 333 -12.36 -14.24 -18.29
C VAL A 333 -13.48 -13.21 -18.46
N GLU A 334 -14.47 -13.18 -17.58
CA GLU A 334 -15.61 -12.28 -17.69
C GLU A 334 -15.25 -10.84 -17.31
N MET A 335 -14.45 -10.66 -16.25
CA MET A 335 -13.89 -9.36 -15.89
C MET A 335 -12.96 -8.85 -16.98
N ALA A 336 -12.07 -9.71 -17.51
CA ALA A 336 -11.16 -9.34 -18.59
C ALA A 336 -11.92 -8.84 -19.83
N ARG A 337 -12.93 -9.58 -20.28
CA ARG A 337 -13.78 -9.21 -21.42
C ARG A 337 -14.52 -7.89 -21.16
N GLY A 338 -15.08 -7.72 -19.97
CA GLY A 338 -15.79 -6.49 -19.61
C GLY A 338 -14.87 -5.26 -19.54
N LEU A 339 -13.64 -5.43 -19.06
CA LEU A 339 -12.65 -4.35 -19.03
C LEU A 339 -12.13 -4.02 -20.43
N GLU A 340 -11.89 -5.03 -21.26
CA GLU A 340 -11.49 -4.85 -22.66
C GLU A 340 -12.58 -4.10 -23.45
N GLU A 341 -13.85 -4.47 -23.25
CA GLU A 341 -14.99 -3.76 -23.82
C GLU A 341 -15.00 -2.28 -23.42
N LEU A 342 -14.63 -1.94 -22.19
CA LEU A 342 -14.70 -0.57 -21.68
C LEU A 342 -13.46 0.27 -22.04
N TYR A 343 -12.25 -0.24 -21.78
CA TYR A 343 -11.00 0.48 -21.96
C TYR A 343 -10.41 0.37 -23.37
N GLY A 344 -10.65 -0.75 -24.06
CA GLY A 344 -10.12 -1.06 -25.40
C GLY A 344 -8.64 -1.45 -25.44
N ASP A 345 -7.81 -1.00 -24.50
CA ASP A 345 -6.38 -1.31 -24.44
C ASP A 345 -5.91 -1.47 -22.99
N ILE A 346 -5.10 -2.49 -22.71
CA ILE A 346 -4.55 -2.77 -21.38
C ILE A 346 -3.65 -1.63 -20.88
N ASP A 347 -2.98 -0.92 -21.80
CA ASP A 347 -2.16 0.24 -21.49
C ASP A 347 -2.98 1.50 -21.17
N ALA A 348 -4.32 1.44 -21.22
CA ALA A 348 -5.21 2.51 -20.82
C ALA A 348 -5.91 2.28 -19.48
N VAL A 349 -5.66 1.15 -18.80
CA VAL A 349 -6.27 0.85 -17.50
C VAL A 349 -5.81 1.87 -16.45
N GLU A 350 -6.77 2.50 -15.79
CA GLU A 350 -6.54 3.48 -14.74
C GLU A 350 -5.86 2.86 -13.50
N PHE A 351 -5.08 3.67 -12.78
CA PHE A 351 -4.30 3.22 -11.62
C PHE A 351 -5.15 2.53 -10.54
N TYR A 352 -6.13 3.22 -9.96
CA TYR A 352 -6.92 2.69 -8.85
C TYR A 352 -7.80 1.48 -9.24
N PRO A 353 -8.56 1.50 -10.35
CA PRO A 353 -9.25 0.31 -10.85
C PRO A 353 -8.32 -0.86 -11.12
N GLY A 354 -7.17 -0.60 -11.75
CA GLY A 354 -6.17 -1.61 -12.01
C GLY A 354 -5.72 -2.33 -10.75
N LEU A 355 -5.46 -1.60 -9.66
CA LEU A 355 -5.03 -2.17 -8.38
C LEU A 355 -6.09 -3.03 -7.70
N LEU A 356 -7.37 -2.62 -7.71
CA LEU A 356 -8.45 -3.39 -7.06
C LEU A 356 -8.89 -4.62 -7.87
N LEU A 357 -8.74 -4.57 -9.18
CA LEU A 357 -9.12 -5.66 -10.10
C LEU A 357 -7.97 -6.62 -10.40
N GLU A 358 -6.76 -6.30 -9.95
CA GLU A 358 -5.60 -7.19 -10.06
C GLU A 358 -5.87 -8.51 -9.31
N ASN A 359 -5.54 -9.63 -9.96
CA ASN A 359 -5.61 -10.94 -9.34
C ASN A 359 -4.71 -10.99 -8.09
N THR A 360 -5.23 -11.56 -7.01
CA THR A 360 -4.50 -11.61 -5.75
C THR A 360 -3.39 -12.66 -5.79
N LEU A 361 -2.32 -12.39 -5.03
CA LEU A 361 -1.32 -13.41 -4.76
C LEU A 361 -1.95 -14.55 -3.93
N PRO A 362 -1.43 -15.78 -4.00
CA PRO A 362 -1.91 -16.88 -3.16
C PRO A 362 -1.97 -16.46 -1.68
N THR A 363 -3.11 -16.76 -1.04
CA THR A 363 -3.36 -16.45 0.38
C THR A 363 -3.03 -15.00 0.76
N SER A 364 -3.36 -14.02 -0.10
CA SER A 364 -3.03 -12.60 0.13
C SER A 364 -4.20 -11.65 -0.05
N LEU A 365 -4.17 -10.51 0.66
CA LEU A 365 -5.23 -9.48 0.60
C LEU A 365 -5.37 -8.87 -0.81
N PHE A 366 -4.27 -8.77 -1.56
CA PHE A 366 -4.20 -8.05 -2.83
C PHE A 366 -3.15 -8.62 -3.78
N GLY A 367 -3.08 -8.07 -4.99
CA GLY A 367 -2.14 -8.45 -6.03
C GLY A 367 -0.72 -7.87 -5.87
N GLU A 368 0.14 -8.21 -6.83
CA GLU A 368 1.56 -7.84 -6.86
C GLU A 368 1.78 -6.32 -6.86
N SER A 369 1.00 -5.56 -7.64
CA SER A 369 1.17 -4.11 -7.75
C SER A 369 0.89 -3.44 -6.41
N MET A 370 -0.22 -3.80 -5.76
CA MET A 370 -0.60 -3.21 -4.48
C MET A 370 0.47 -3.50 -3.41
N LEU A 371 0.94 -4.75 -3.32
CA LEU A 371 1.97 -5.14 -2.35
C LEU A 371 3.26 -4.33 -2.52
N GLU A 372 3.80 -4.28 -3.73
CA GLU A 372 5.10 -3.66 -3.97
C GLU A 372 5.05 -2.13 -3.85
N MET A 373 3.96 -1.51 -4.31
CA MET A 373 3.79 -0.07 -4.21
C MET A 373 3.54 0.34 -2.76
N SER A 374 2.59 -0.31 -2.09
CA SER A 374 2.25 -0.01 -0.69
C SER A 374 3.45 -0.23 0.23
N ALA A 375 4.13 -1.37 0.14
CA ALA A 375 5.28 -1.66 1.00
C ALA A 375 6.41 -0.63 0.82
N SER A 376 6.62 -0.12 -0.40
CA SER A 376 7.65 0.90 -0.66
C SER A 376 7.27 2.25 -0.08
N PHE A 377 6.05 2.74 -0.34
CA PHE A 377 5.59 4.01 0.24
C PHE A 377 5.50 3.97 1.77
N SER A 378 4.96 2.88 2.34
CA SER A 378 4.80 2.74 3.79
C SER A 378 6.15 2.66 4.51
N LEU A 379 7.03 1.72 4.12
CA LEU A 379 8.29 1.53 4.85
C LEU A 379 9.20 2.76 4.75
N ILE A 380 9.35 3.34 3.56
CA ILE A 380 10.18 4.52 3.38
C ILE A 380 9.53 5.75 4.02
N GLY A 381 8.20 5.85 3.97
CA GLY A 381 7.48 6.93 4.63
C GLY A 381 7.63 6.91 6.15
N LEU A 382 7.64 5.71 6.77
CA LEU A 382 7.85 5.51 8.20
C LEU A 382 9.32 5.75 8.59
N MET A 383 10.27 5.16 7.87
CA MET A 383 11.70 5.33 8.14
C MET A 383 12.20 6.75 7.82
N GLY A 384 11.52 7.44 6.90
CA GLY A 384 11.74 8.84 6.56
C GLY A 384 11.31 9.83 7.64
N ASN A 385 10.67 9.37 8.73
CA ASN A 385 10.35 10.25 9.85
C ASN A 385 11.63 10.79 10.51
N PRO A 386 11.70 12.10 10.85
CA PRO A 386 12.85 12.69 11.54
C PRO A 386 13.26 11.96 12.83
N ILE A 387 12.35 11.31 13.57
CA ILE A 387 12.69 10.57 14.78
C ILE A 387 13.65 9.40 14.50
N CYS A 388 13.59 8.84 13.28
CA CYS A 388 14.46 7.76 12.82
C CYS A 388 15.87 8.26 12.46
N SER A 389 16.11 9.58 12.43
CA SER A 389 17.42 10.13 12.10
C SER A 389 18.43 9.92 13.24
N PRO A 390 19.74 9.82 12.94
CA PRO A 390 20.79 9.72 13.97
C PRO A 390 20.76 10.87 15.00
N ALA A 391 20.23 12.04 14.61
CA ALA A 391 20.15 13.20 15.48
C ALA A 391 19.06 13.06 16.56
N TYR A 392 17.96 12.36 16.25
CA TYR A 392 16.79 12.21 17.12
C TYR A 392 16.69 10.83 17.77
N TRP A 393 17.23 9.77 17.17
CA TRP A 393 17.12 8.41 17.69
C TRP A 393 18.08 8.16 18.88
N LYS A 394 17.78 8.80 20.01
CA LYS A 394 18.55 8.75 21.26
C LYS A 394 17.62 8.86 22.48
N PRO A 395 18.02 8.31 23.64
CA PRO A 395 17.15 8.29 24.83
C PRO A 395 16.62 9.66 25.24
N SER A 396 17.44 10.71 25.14
CA SER A 396 17.06 12.07 25.55
C SER A 396 15.89 12.66 24.73
N THR A 397 15.68 12.22 23.49
CA THR A 397 14.54 12.65 22.67
C THR A 397 13.21 12.12 23.21
N PHE A 398 13.24 10.97 23.90
CA PHE A 398 12.07 10.26 24.42
C PHE A 398 11.97 10.38 25.95
N GLY A 399 12.58 11.40 26.55
CA GLY A 399 12.53 11.60 28.01
C GLY A 399 13.39 10.63 28.84
N GLY A 400 14.38 9.96 28.22
CA GLY A 400 15.31 9.05 28.88
C GLY A 400 15.18 7.60 28.42
N GLU A 401 15.92 6.69 29.08
CA GLU A 401 15.91 5.25 28.73
C GLU A 401 14.53 4.62 28.87
N THR A 402 13.73 5.06 29.85
CA THR A 402 12.38 4.54 30.07
C THR A 402 11.49 4.77 28.84
N GLY A 403 11.36 6.02 28.37
CA GLY A 403 10.54 6.32 27.19
C GLY A 403 11.10 5.70 25.92
N PHE A 404 12.42 5.60 25.79
CA PHE A 404 13.03 4.92 24.65
C PHE A 404 12.74 3.41 24.63
N ASN A 405 12.70 2.76 25.80
CA ASN A 405 12.32 1.36 25.92
C ASN A 405 10.83 1.12 25.70
N ILE A 406 9.96 2.08 26.04
CA ILE A 406 8.53 2.03 25.68
C ILE A 406 8.39 1.97 24.16
N VAL A 407 9.05 2.88 23.43
CA VAL A 407 9.05 2.88 21.95
C VAL A 407 9.51 1.54 21.38
N LYS A 408 10.68 1.04 21.81
CA LYS A 408 11.29 -0.20 21.29
C LYS A 408 10.54 -1.48 21.61
N THR A 409 9.69 -1.48 22.65
CA THR A 409 8.97 -2.67 23.10
C THR A 409 7.46 -2.52 22.97
N SER A 410 7.01 -1.48 22.30
CA SER A 410 5.60 -1.19 22.06
C SER A 410 4.98 -2.30 21.23
N THR A 411 3.76 -2.68 21.59
CA THR A 411 2.95 -3.62 20.82
C THR A 411 1.50 -3.15 20.81
N LEU A 412 0.71 -3.58 19.82
CA LEU A 412 -0.72 -3.28 19.76
C LEU A 412 -1.42 -3.73 21.05
N LYS A 413 -1.06 -4.92 21.53
CA LYS A 413 -1.59 -5.45 22.79
C LYS A 413 -1.27 -4.57 23.99
N LYS A 414 -0.03 -4.08 24.13
CA LYS A 414 0.33 -3.16 25.21
C LYS A 414 -0.40 -1.83 25.07
N LEU A 415 -0.49 -1.30 23.84
CA LEU A 415 -1.18 -0.04 23.56
C LEU A 415 -2.63 -0.09 24.03
N VAL A 416 -3.35 -1.17 23.75
CA VAL A 416 -4.74 -1.32 24.22
C VAL A 416 -4.78 -1.61 25.72
N CYS A 417 -4.14 -2.71 26.16
CA CYS A 417 -4.36 -3.24 27.50
C CYS A 417 -3.81 -2.37 28.65
N LEU A 418 -2.85 -1.48 28.37
CA LEU A 418 -2.38 -0.51 29.37
C LEU A 418 -3.28 0.74 29.48
N ASN A 419 -4.19 0.94 28.54
CA ASN A 419 -5.07 2.11 28.46
C ASN A 419 -6.56 1.76 28.65
N THR A 420 -6.86 0.51 29.00
CA THR A 420 -8.22 0.01 29.24
C THR A 420 -8.38 -0.58 30.63
N LYS A 421 -9.62 -0.77 31.10
CA LYS A 421 -9.88 -1.33 32.44
C LYS A 421 -9.58 -2.82 32.51
N TRP A 422 -9.83 -3.53 31.41
CA TRP A 422 -9.50 -4.93 31.22
C TRP A 422 -8.87 -5.11 29.83
N CYS A 423 -8.10 -6.18 29.66
CA CYS A 423 -7.37 -6.46 28.43
C CYS A 423 -8.23 -7.35 27.51
N PRO A 424 -8.86 -6.82 26.46
CA PRO A 424 -9.60 -7.63 25.50
C PRO A 424 -8.68 -8.49 24.64
N TYR A 425 -9.26 -9.43 23.89
CA TYR A 425 -8.55 -9.98 22.74
C TYR A 425 -8.26 -8.86 21.75
N VAL A 426 -6.98 -8.71 21.40
CA VAL A 426 -6.50 -7.68 20.48
C VAL A 426 -5.40 -8.27 19.63
N ASP A 427 -5.66 -8.29 18.33
CA ASP A 427 -4.73 -8.71 17.29
C ASP A 427 -5.18 -8.11 15.95
N PHE A 428 -4.34 -8.20 14.91
CA PHE A 428 -4.70 -7.94 13.52
C PHE A 428 -5.21 -9.17 12.78
N HIS A 429 -4.99 -10.36 13.34
CA HIS A 429 -5.61 -11.60 12.85
C HIS A 429 -6.87 -11.96 13.63
N VAL A 430 -7.83 -12.61 12.98
CA VAL A 430 -8.93 -13.29 13.69
C VAL A 430 -8.35 -14.45 14.53
N PRO A 431 -8.95 -14.79 15.68
CA PRO A 431 -8.53 -15.96 16.44
C PRO A 431 -8.58 -17.21 15.56
N ARG A 432 -7.56 -18.07 15.64
CA ARG A 432 -7.67 -19.41 15.07
C ARG A 432 -8.66 -20.19 15.91
N ASN A 433 -9.64 -20.85 15.28
CA ASN A 433 -10.54 -21.77 15.97
C ASN A 433 -9.71 -22.93 16.58
N GLU A 434 -9.22 -22.76 17.79
CA GLU A 434 -8.85 -23.88 18.66
C GLU A 434 -10.14 -24.44 19.25
N ASP A 435 -10.99 -25.05 18.43
CA ASP A 435 -12.12 -25.87 18.89
C ASP A 435 -12.56 -26.90 17.84
N GLY A 436 -11.68 -27.89 17.68
CA GLY A 436 -12.08 -29.28 17.39
C GLY A 436 -12.01 -30.15 18.65
N THR A 437 -12.00 -29.53 19.84
CA THR A 437 -11.99 -30.19 21.14
C THR A 437 -13.41 -30.31 21.64
N ASN A 438 -13.86 -31.56 21.80
CA ASN A 438 -15.15 -31.91 22.38
C ASN A 438 -15.45 -31.07 23.63
N PRO A 439 -16.72 -30.65 23.84
CA PRO A 439 -17.11 -30.03 25.10
C PRO A 439 -16.90 -31.06 26.21
N GLU A 440 -15.83 -30.91 26.98
CA GLU A 440 -15.67 -31.60 28.25
C GLU A 440 -16.83 -31.16 29.14
N LYS A 441 -17.76 -32.09 29.33
CA LYS A 441 -18.88 -31.98 30.26
C LYS A 441 -18.35 -31.46 31.60
N SER A 442 -18.97 -30.40 32.10
CA SER A 442 -18.92 -30.07 33.52
C SER A 442 -19.41 -31.29 34.30
N SER A 443 -18.50 -32.05 34.90
CA SER A 443 -18.84 -33.01 35.93
C SER A 443 -19.17 -32.23 37.20
N THR A 444 -20.46 -31.95 37.38
CA THR A 444 -21.06 -31.93 38.71
C THR A 444 -20.78 -33.27 39.37
N GLU A 445 -20.14 -33.26 40.53
CA GLU A 445 -20.49 -34.13 41.66
C GLU A 445 -19.87 -33.60 42.96
N LEU A 446 -20.57 -33.93 44.04
CA LEU A 446 -20.52 -33.41 45.42
C LEU A 446 -19.16 -33.55 46.12
#